data_AF-A0A8J3KAY8-F1
#
_entry.id   AF-A0A8J3KAY8-F1
#
_cell.length_a   1.000
_cell.length_b   1.000
_cell.length_c   1.000
_cell.angle_alpha   90.00
_cell.angle_beta   90.00
_cell.angle_gamma   90.00
#
_symmetry.space_group_name_H-M   'P 1'
#
loop_
_entity.id
_entity.type
_entity.pdbx_description
1 polymer ?
#
loop_
_entity_poly.entity_id
_entity_poly.type
_entity_poly.pdbx_seq_one_letter_code
_entity_poly.pdbx_strand_id
1 'polypeptide(L)'
;MRRILATATLGLALFGAAACADTEPQATSTPTPGAAATSAAAAPAGTDKKAACANLTKAIGDLETQGAAIVPKVLNPATQQAAIPELTKLVTDFKAAYGKDVSTLADAELKAAVEADLKALDTGLAAVVAANGDAAKIQAAISAPEFGAAGTKVKTLCAAA
;
A
#
# COMPACT_ATOMS: atom_id res chain seq x y z
N MET A 1 42.47 -9.68 -12.97
CA MET A 1 41.42 -9.05 -13.80
C MET A 1 40.39 -8.42 -12.89
N ARG A 2 40.50 -7.12 -12.64
CA ARG A 2 39.58 -6.35 -11.78
C ARG A 2 38.41 -5.87 -12.65
N ARG A 3 37.20 -6.40 -12.42
CA ARG A 3 35.98 -5.85 -13.02
C ARG A 3 35.46 -4.76 -12.08
N ILE A 4 35.72 -3.51 -12.46
CA ILE A 4 35.12 -2.32 -11.87
C ILE A 4 33.79 -2.12 -12.62
N LEU A 5 32.67 -2.25 -11.92
CA LEU A 5 31.36 -1.81 -12.41
C LEU A 5 31.09 -0.43 -11.82
N ALA A 6 31.25 0.58 -12.67
CA ALA A 6 30.92 1.96 -12.41
C ALA A 6 29.41 2.19 -12.61
N THR A 7 28.87 3.04 -11.72
CA THR A 7 27.78 4.01 -11.96
C THR A 7 26.39 3.49 -12.35
N ALA A 8 25.47 3.55 -11.37
CA ALA A 8 24.12 4.07 -11.59
C ALA A 8 23.73 4.94 -10.39
N THR A 9 24.09 6.23 -10.48
CA THR A 9 23.51 7.30 -9.67
C THR A 9 22.03 7.41 -10.02
N LEU A 10 21.15 6.79 -9.23
CA LEU A 10 19.71 7.05 -9.26
C LEU A 10 19.45 8.39 -8.55
N GLY A 11 19.65 9.47 -9.29
CA GLY A 11 19.12 10.78 -8.95
C GLY A 11 17.61 10.80 -9.17
N LEU A 12 16.82 10.52 -8.12
CA LEU A 12 15.43 10.94 -8.05
C LEU A 12 15.37 12.37 -7.51
N ALA A 13 15.59 13.33 -8.41
CA ALA A 13 15.25 14.74 -8.19
C ALA A 13 14.32 15.16 -9.33
N LEU A 14 13.01 15.01 -9.14
CA LEU A 14 11.97 15.63 -9.98
C LEU A 14 10.59 15.49 -9.35
N PHE A 15 10.34 16.27 -8.28
CA PHE A 15 9.00 16.77 -7.97
C PHE A 15 9.14 18.19 -7.41
N GLY A 16 9.40 19.12 -8.33
CA GLY A 16 9.32 20.55 -8.09
C GLY A 16 8.26 21.17 -9.00
N ALA A 17 7.25 21.77 -8.35
CA ALA A 17 6.35 22.82 -8.82
C ALA A 17 5.34 22.52 -9.95
N ALA A 18 4.08 22.37 -9.53
CA ALA A 18 2.96 23.04 -10.18
C ALA A 18 2.12 23.75 -9.11
N ALA A 19 2.66 24.86 -8.59
CA ALA A 19 1.85 25.94 -8.09
C ALA A 19 1.55 26.87 -9.27
N CYS A 20 0.31 26.90 -9.73
CA CYS A 20 -0.29 27.94 -10.58
C CYS A 20 -1.82 27.78 -10.44
N ALA A 21 -2.61 28.80 -10.10
CA ALA A 21 -2.36 30.22 -10.20
C ALA A 21 -3.13 30.98 -9.13
N ASP A 22 -2.39 31.78 -8.37
CA ASP A 22 -2.88 33.06 -7.86
C ASP A 22 -2.91 34.00 -9.07
N THR A 23 -4.09 34.52 -9.41
CA THR A 23 -4.24 35.56 -10.42
C THR A 23 -5.34 36.49 -9.94
N GLU A 24 -4.94 37.54 -9.23
CA GLU A 24 -5.63 38.83 -9.34
C GLU A 24 -4.87 39.69 -10.36
N PRO A 25 -5.60 40.32 -11.29
CA PRO A 25 -5.66 41.78 -11.21
C PRO A 25 -7.09 42.34 -11.38
N GLN A 26 -7.25 43.55 -10.83
CA GLN A 26 -8.49 44.27 -10.56
C GLN A 26 -9.38 44.65 -11.76
N ALA A 27 -10.69 44.67 -11.44
CA ALA A 27 -11.75 45.60 -11.83
C ALA A 27 -12.05 45.89 -13.31
N THR A 28 -13.23 45.46 -13.76
CA THR A 28 -14.25 46.35 -14.36
C THR A 28 -15.66 45.74 -14.24
N SER A 29 -16.61 46.60 -13.94
CA SER A 29 -18.02 46.37 -13.61
C SER A 29 -18.84 45.68 -14.71
N THR A 30 -19.75 44.76 -14.33
CA THR A 30 -21.19 44.71 -14.71
C THR A 30 -21.85 43.54 -13.95
N PRO A 31 -22.94 43.74 -13.16
CA PRO A 31 -23.65 42.63 -12.54
C PRO A 31 -24.58 41.97 -13.58
N THR A 32 -24.26 40.75 -14.01
CA THR A 32 -25.25 39.87 -14.65
C THR A 32 -25.95 39.06 -13.55
N PRO A 33 -27.25 39.29 -13.27
CA PRO A 33 -28.01 38.43 -12.39
C PRO A 33 -28.42 37.18 -13.18
N GLY A 34 -27.92 36.02 -12.77
CA GLY A 34 -28.41 34.75 -13.30
C GLY A 34 -27.33 33.77 -13.76
N ALA A 35 -26.33 33.51 -12.92
CA ALA A 35 -25.69 32.20 -12.94
C ALA A 35 -26.13 31.51 -11.65
N ALA A 36 -27.15 30.65 -11.77
CA ALA A 36 -27.49 29.71 -10.73
C ALA A 36 -26.19 29.03 -10.30
N ALA A 37 -25.88 29.14 -9.01
CA ALA A 37 -24.81 28.38 -8.39
C ALA A 37 -25.06 26.91 -8.77
N THR A 38 -24.31 26.45 -9.77
CA THR A 38 -24.28 25.04 -10.11
C THR A 38 -23.58 24.45 -8.91
N SER A 39 -24.37 23.95 -7.96
CA SER A 39 -23.88 23.17 -6.83
C SER A 39 -22.96 22.13 -7.43
N ALA A 40 -21.65 22.39 -7.36
CA ALA A 40 -20.65 21.41 -7.69
C ALA A 40 -21.04 20.20 -6.85
N ALA A 41 -21.44 19.12 -7.51
CA ALA A 41 -21.74 17.88 -6.84
C ALA A 41 -20.54 17.61 -5.93
N ALA A 42 -20.77 17.68 -4.62
CA ALA A 42 -19.73 17.41 -3.66
C ALA A 42 -19.17 16.05 -4.05
N ALA A 43 -17.88 16.01 -4.42
CA ALA A 43 -17.20 14.75 -4.65
C ALA A 43 -17.54 13.84 -3.46
N PRO A 44 -17.87 12.56 -3.69
CA PRO A 44 -18.19 11.66 -2.60
C PRO A 44 -17.09 11.83 -1.55
N ALA A 45 -17.48 12.23 -0.34
CA ALA A 45 -16.54 12.39 0.75
C ALA A 45 -15.81 11.05 0.86
N GLY A 46 -14.52 11.06 0.51
CA GLY A 46 -13.70 9.87 0.53
C GLY A 46 -13.79 9.22 1.92
N THR A 47 -13.48 7.92 2.00
CA THR A 47 -13.49 7.20 3.28
C THR A 47 -12.68 7.99 4.30
N ASP A 48 -13.33 8.37 5.40
CA ASP A 48 -12.69 9.14 6.47
C ASP A 48 -11.48 8.38 7.01
N LYS A 49 -10.39 9.11 7.29
CA LYS A 49 -9.12 8.55 7.73
C LYS A 49 -9.29 7.62 8.94
N LYS A 50 -10.18 7.95 9.88
CA LYS A 50 -10.44 7.13 11.07
C LYS A 50 -11.10 5.80 10.73
N ALA A 51 -12.11 5.83 9.85
CA ALA A 51 -12.79 4.61 9.39
C ALA A 51 -11.86 3.72 8.56
N ALA A 52 -11.07 4.34 7.67
CA ALA A 52 -10.03 3.66 6.91
C ALA A 52 -9.00 2.99 7.83
N CYS A 53 -8.49 3.73 8.81
CA CYS A 53 -7.49 3.23 9.74
C CYS A 53 -8.01 2.09 10.63
N ALA A 54 -9.29 2.10 11.01
CA ALA A 54 -9.90 0.99 11.71
C ALA A 54 -9.91 -0.30 10.85
N ASN A 55 -10.30 -0.19 9.58
CA ASN A 55 -10.30 -1.32 8.64
C ASN A 55 -8.88 -1.84 8.38
N LEU A 56 -7.93 -0.95 8.09
CA LEU A 56 -6.54 -1.30 7.80
C LEU A 56 -5.87 -1.95 9.02
N THR A 57 -6.07 -1.41 10.22
CA THR A 57 -5.52 -1.98 11.47
C THR A 57 -6.08 -3.36 11.74
N LYS A 58 -7.40 -3.55 11.55
CA LYS A 58 -8.03 -4.85 11.69
C LYS A 58 -7.46 -5.88 10.70
N ALA A 59 -7.36 -5.51 9.42
CA ALA A 59 -6.79 -6.39 8.41
C ALA A 59 -5.35 -6.79 8.75
N ILE A 60 -4.52 -5.86 9.24
CA ILE A 60 -3.15 -6.17 9.67
C ILE A 60 -3.16 -7.13 10.86
N GLY A 61 -4.01 -6.90 11.87
CA GLY A 61 -4.13 -7.79 13.02
C GLY A 61 -4.61 -9.19 12.65
N ASP A 62 -5.54 -9.31 11.71
CA ASP A 62 -6.02 -10.59 11.19
C ASP A 62 -4.88 -11.34 10.44
N LEU A 63 -4.08 -10.63 9.64
CA LEU A 63 -2.90 -11.18 8.96
C LEU A 63 -1.84 -11.64 9.96
N GLU A 64 -1.52 -10.85 10.99
CA GLU A 64 -0.55 -11.21 12.03
C GLU A 64 -1.01 -12.46 12.79
N THR A 65 -2.30 -12.51 13.15
CA THR A 65 -2.88 -13.63 13.89
C THR A 65 -2.87 -14.93 13.07
N GLN A 66 -3.36 -14.89 11.84
CA GLN A 66 -3.41 -16.07 10.97
C GLN A 66 -2.02 -16.44 10.45
N GLY A 67 -1.18 -15.44 10.16
CA GLY A 67 0.21 -15.60 9.75
C GLY A 67 1.05 -16.30 10.81
N ALA A 68 0.87 -15.97 12.09
CA ALA A 68 1.55 -16.66 13.19
C ALA A 68 1.25 -18.16 13.25
N ALA A 69 0.07 -18.60 12.80
CA ALA A 69 -0.30 -20.02 12.73
C ALA A 69 0.22 -20.71 11.46
N ILE A 70 0.34 -19.99 10.34
CA ILE A 70 0.68 -20.56 9.04
C ILE A 70 2.19 -20.52 8.76
N VAL A 71 2.88 -19.43 9.11
CA VAL A 71 4.33 -19.26 8.86
C VAL A 71 5.17 -20.41 9.43
N PRO A 72 4.97 -20.89 10.67
CA PRO A 72 5.71 -22.04 11.18
C PRO A 72 5.50 -23.32 10.34
N LYS A 73 4.29 -23.54 9.82
CA LYS A 73 3.98 -24.69 8.95
C LYS A 73 4.67 -24.57 7.59
N VAL A 74 4.77 -23.35 7.05
CA VAL A 74 5.44 -23.06 5.78
C VAL A 74 6.96 -23.21 5.90
N LEU A 75 7.53 -22.89 7.06
CA LEU A 75 8.95 -23.07 7.33
C LEU A 75 9.33 -24.51 7.71
N ASN A 76 8.36 -25.35 8.06
CA ASN A 76 8.60 -26.76 8.36
C ASN A 76 8.53 -27.61 7.06
N PRO A 77 9.64 -28.28 6.65
CA PRO A 77 9.67 -29.08 5.42
C PRO A 77 8.59 -30.16 5.35
N ALA A 78 8.17 -30.72 6.48
CA ALA A 78 7.15 -31.78 6.52
C ALA A 78 5.72 -31.28 6.22
N THR A 79 5.44 -30.01 6.50
CA THR A 79 4.11 -29.40 6.32
C THR A 79 4.07 -28.32 5.25
N GLN A 80 5.24 -27.94 4.72
CA GLN A 80 5.42 -26.81 3.82
C GLN A 80 4.51 -26.88 2.59
N GLN A 81 4.51 -27.98 1.85
CA GLN A 81 3.69 -28.08 0.63
C GLN A 81 2.19 -27.92 0.91
N ALA A 82 1.69 -28.44 2.03
CA ALA A 82 0.28 -28.29 2.41
C ALA A 82 -0.04 -26.87 2.92
N ALA A 83 0.95 -26.18 3.48
CA ALA A 83 0.79 -24.84 4.06
C ALA A 83 0.96 -23.69 3.05
N ILE A 84 1.63 -23.90 1.90
CA ILE A 84 1.78 -22.87 0.85
C ILE A 84 0.41 -22.38 0.32
N PRO A 85 -0.58 -23.25 0.01
CA PRO A 85 -1.92 -22.80 -0.35
C PRO A 85 -2.62 -22.01 0.76
N GLU A 86 -2.45 -22.40 2.03
CA GLU A 86 -2.99 -21.65 3.18
C GLU A 86 -2.39 -20.24 3.24
N LEU A 87 -1.06 -20.12 3.08
CA LEU A 87 -0.37 -18.83 3.04
C LEU A 87 -0.81 -17.97 1.85
N THR A 88 -0.91 -18.57 0.66
CA THR A 88 -1.34 -17.88 -0.56
C THR A 88 -2.74 -17.33 -0.40
N LYS A 89 -3.66 -18.14 0.17
CA LYS A 89 -5.02 -17.72 0.48
C LYS A 89 -5.03 -16.60 1.52
N LEU A 90 -4.28 -16.73 2.60
CA LEU A 90 -4.17 -15.70 3.64
C LEU A 90 -3.73 -14.35 3.07
N VAL A 91 -2.65 -14.33 2.28
CA VAL A 91 -2.14 -13.09 1.67
C VAL A 91 -3.15 -12.51 0.68
N THR A 92 -3.83 -13.36 -0.10
CA THR A 92 -4.86 -12.91 -1.06
C THR A 92 -6.07 -12.29 -0.35
N ASP A 93 -6.58 -12.96 0.70
CA ASP A 93 -7.70 -12.48 1.50
C ASP A 93 -7.34 -11.17 2.23
N PHE A 94 -6.11 -11.08 2.76
CA PHE A 94 -5.57 -9.85 3.32
C PHE A 94 -5.52 -8.74 2.29
N LYS A 95 -4.93 -8.96 1.10
CA LYS A 95 -4.85 -7.94 0.06
C LYS A 95 -6.23 -7.43 -0.36
N ALA A 96 -7.21 -8.32 -0.45
CA ALA A 96 -8.59 -7.94 -0.76
C ALA A 96 -9.20 -7.05 0.34
N ALA A 97 -9.01 -7.41 1.61
CA ALA A 97 -9.51 -6.62 2.75
C ALA A 97 -8.76 -5.28 2.90
N TYR A 98 -7.44 -5.30 2.77
CA TYR A 98 -6.54 -4.17 2.93
C TYR A 98 -6.65 -3.18 1.77
N GLY A 99 -6.89 -3.68 0.55
CA GLY A 99 -7.03 -2.88 -0.66
C GLY A 99 -8.45 -2.36 -0.94
N LYS A 100 -9.46 -2.83 -0.21
CA LYS A 100 -10.89 -2.63 -0.54
C LYS A 100 -11.28 -1.16 -0.73
N ASP A 101 -10.79 -0.29 0.14
CA ASP A 101 -11.20 1.12 0.21
C ASP A 101 -10.10 2.09 -0.28
N VAL A 102 -9.00 1.58 -0.83
CA VAL A 102 -7.80 2.38 -1.19
C VAL A 102 -8.10 3.46 -2.22
N SER A 103 -8.96 3.15 -3.20
CA SER A 103 -9.33 4.10 -4.26
C SER A 103 -10.17 5.25 -3.73
N THR A 104 -10.87 5.06 -2.61
CA THR A 104 -11.76 6.05 -1.98
C THR A 104 -11.11 6.76 -0.79
N LEU A 105 -9.87 6.44 -0.41
CA LEU A 105 -9.14 7.14 0.64
C LEU A 105 -8.93 8.62 0.29
N ALA A 106 -9.34 9.50 1.21
CA ALA A 106 -9.12 10.94 1.07
C ALA A 106 -7.67 11.36 1.42
N ASP A 107 -6.99 10.59 2.29
CA ASP A 107 -5.60 10.85 2.68
C ASP A 107 -4.64 10.25 1.64
N ALA A 108 -3.99 11.12 0.88
CA ALA A 108 -3.07 10.72 -0.20
C ALA A 108 -1.82 9.98 0.32
N GLU A 109 -1.36 10.29 1.54
CA GLU A 109 -0.18 9.67 2.12
C GLU A 109 -0.49 8.25 2.63
N LEU A 110 -1.65 8.07 3.26
CA LEU A 110 -2.18 6.77 3.63
C LEU A 110 -2.45 5.90 2.39
N LYS A 111 -3.05 6.49 1.35
CA LYS A 111 -3.29 5.81 0.08
C LYS A 111 -1.98 5.30 -0.54
N ALA A 112 -0.98 6.16 -0.67
CA ALA A 112 0.32 5.79 -1.21
C ALA A 112 1.03 4.71 -0.37
N ALA A 113 0.89 4.76 0.96
CA ALA A 113 1.44 3.75 1.85
C ALA A 113 0.76 2.39 1.64
N VAL A 114 -0.57 2.34 1.56
CA VAL A 114 -1.31 1.09 1.31
C VAL A 114 -0.99 0.53 -0.08
N GLU A 115 -0.91 1.36 -1.12
CA GLU A 115 -0.52 0.91 -2.46
C GLU A 115 0.90 0.32 -2.51
N ALA A 116 1.84 0.93 -1.77
CA ALA A 116 3.21 0.40 -1.65
C ALA A 116 3.22 -0.95 -0.93
N ASP A 117 2.47 -1.09 0.16
CA ASP A 117 2.35 -2.33 0.91
C ASP A 117 1.73 -3.46 0.06
N LEU A 118 0.66 -3.16 -0.69
CA LEU A 118 0.04 -4.12 -1.61
C LEU A 118 1.02 -4.61 -2.69
N LYS A 119 1.86 -3.72 -3.22
CA LYS A 119 2.88 -4.06 -4.22
C LYS A 119 4.02 -4.90 -3.63
N ALA A 120 4.45 -4.60 -2.41
CA ALA A 120 5.43 -5.41 -1.68
C ALA A 120 4.89 -6.83 -1.45
N LEU A 121 3.62 -6.96 -1.03
CA LEU A 121 2.96 -8.25 -0.83
C LEU A 121 2.81 -9.05 -2.12
N ASP A 122 2.52 -8.41 -3.25
CA ASP A 122 2.51 -9.07 -4.56
C ASP A 122 3.88 -9.63 -4.95
N THR A 123 4.92 -8.83 -4.77
CA THR A 123 6.30 -9.23 -5.06
C THR A 123 6.72 -10.40 -4.18
N GLY A 124 6.41 -10.32 -2.89
CA GLY A 124 6.68 -11.36 -1.93
C GLY A 124 5.92 -12.67 -2.19
N LEU A 125 4.63 -12.59 -2.51
CA LEU A 125 3.83 -13.77 -2.85
C LEU A 125 4.33 -14.43 -4.15
N ALA A 126 4.67 -13.63 -5.16
CA ALA A 126 5.26 -14.14 -6.40
C ALA A 126 6.58 -14.87 -6.12
N ALA A 127 7.42 -14.38 -5.20
CA ALA A 127 8.65 -15.05 -4.80
C ALA A 127 8.40 -16.38 -4.07
N VAL A 128 7.38 -16.45 -3.19
CA VAL A 128 6.96 -17.70 -2.52
C VAL A 128 6.45 -18.73 -3.54
N VAL A 129 5.65 -18.31 -4.52
CA VAL A 129 5.15 -19.20 -5.58
C VAL A 129 6.31 -19.67 -6.48
N ALA A 130 7.19 -18.75 -6.90
CA ALA A 130 8.34 -19.05 -7.74
C ALA A 130 9.37 -19.97 -7.06
N ALA A 131 9.40 -20.00 -5.72
CA ALA A 131 10.22 -20.93 -4.96
C ALA A 131 9.82 -22.40 -5.19
N ASN A 132 8.59 -22.69 -5.66
CA ASN A 132 8.13 -24.03 -6.06
C ASN A 132 8.38 -25.13 -5.01
N GLY A 133 8.17 -24.80 -3.73
CA GLY A 133 8.40 -25.73 -2.61
C GLY A 133 9.86 -25.80 -2.12
N ASP A 134 10.76 -24.93 -2.59
CA ASP A 134 12.11 -24.78 -2.05
C ASP A 134 12.06 -24.00 -0.72
N ALA A 135 12.28 -24.70 0.39
CA ALA A 135 12.17 -24.11 1.72
C ALA A 135 13.11 -22.95 1.99
N ALA A 136 14.34 -22.99 1.46
CA ALA A 136 15.30 -21.91 1.67
C ALA A 136 14.86 -20.64 0.93
N LYS A 137 14.32 -20.80 -0.29
CA LYS A 137 13.77 -19.68 -1.06
C LYS A 137 12.49 -19.12 -0.46
N ILE A 138 11.60 -19.97 0.06
CA ILE A 138 10.38 -19.52 0.74
C ILE A 138 10.74 -18.75 2.02
N GLN A 139 11.68 -19.26 2.81
CA GLN A 139 12.16 -18.56 4.00
C GLN A 139 12.79 -17.22 3.65
N ALA A 140 13.61 -17.16 2.59
CA ALA A 140 14.19 -15.91 2.10
C ALA A 140 13.12 -14.91 1.63
N ALA A 141 12.07 -15.38 0.95
CA ALA A 141 10.96 -14.55 0.50
C ALA A 141 10.17 -13.97 1.68
N ILE A 142 9.81 -14.78 2.67
CA ILE A 142 9.03 -14.34 3.84
C ILE A 142 9.88 -13.46 4.78
N SER A 143 11.19 -13.70 4.83
CA SER A 143 12.12 -12.89 5.64
C SER A 143 12.59 -11.62 4.92
N ALA A 144 12.10 -11.35 3.71
CA ALA A 144 12.47 -10.15 2.98
C ALA A 144 12.03 -8.91 3.79
N PRO A 145 12.86 -7.85 3.82
CA PRO A 145 12.55 -6.64 4.58
C PRO A 145 11.24 -5.98 4.13
N GLU A 146 10.79 -6.27 2.91
CA GLU A 146 9.54 -5.79 2.33
C GLU A 146 8.31 -6.32 3.10
N PHE A 147 8.35 -7.56 3.59
CA PHE A 147 7.30 -8.12 4.46
C PHE A 147 7.37 -7.57 5.88
N GLY A 148 8.58 -7.34 6.41
CA GLY A 148 8.76 -6.77 7.75
C GLY A 148 8.40 -5.29 7.84
N ALA A 149 8.56 -4.55 6.74
CA ALA A 149 8.22 -3.13 6.64
C ALA A 149 6.75 -2.89 6.24
N ALA A 150 6.13 -3.84 5.53
CA ALA A 150 4.73 -3.75 5.11
C ALA A 150 3.81 -3.47 6.31
N GLY A 151 2.93 -2.47 6.18
CA GLY A 151 2.00 -2.07 7.22
C GLY A 151 2.61 -1.21 8.34
N THR A 152 3.94 -1.08 8.44
CA THR A 152 4.57 -0.21 9.47
C THR A 152 4.22 1.25 9.24
N LYS A 153 4.35 1.73 8.00
CA LYS A 153 4.01 3.11 7.65
C LYS A 153 2.52 3.38 7.83
N VAL A 154 1.67 2.43 7.48
CA VAL A 154 0.22 2.52 7.69
C VAL A 154 -0.13 2.55 9.19
N LYS A 155 0.48 1.70 10.02
CA LYS A 155 0.32 1.76 11.49
C LYS A 155 0.72 3.12 12.04
N THR A 156 1.83 3.70 11.59
CA THR A 156 2.28 5.04 12.03
C THR A 156 1.28 6.14 11.61
N LEU A 157 0.82 6.13 10.36
CA LEU A 157 -0.16 7.11 9.86
C LEU A 157 -1.52 6.98 10.54
N CYS A 158 -1.89 5.76 10.95
CA CYS A 158 -3.14 5.47 11.65
C CYS A 158 -3.07 5.68 13.16
N ALA A 159 -1.88 5.68 13.77
CA ALA A 159 -1.72 6.09 15.17
C ALA A 159 -1.93 7.60 15.39
N ALA A 160 -1.86 8.38 14.31
CA ALA A 160 -2.10 9.82 14.30
C ALA A 160 -3.55 10.21 13.90
N ALA A 161 -4.45 9.23 13.73
CA ALA A 161 -5.82 9.41 13.23
C ALA A 161 -6.89 9.40 14.32
#